data_AF-B5AFH8-F1
#
_entry.id   AF-B5AFH8-F1
#
_cell.length_a   1.000
_cell.length_b   1.000
_cell.length_c   1.000
_cell.angle_alpha   90.00
_cell.angle_beta   90.00
_cell.angle_gamma   90.00
#
_symmetry.space_group_name_H-M   'P 1'
#
loop_
_entity.id
_entity.type
_entity.pdbx_description
1 polymer ?
#
loop_
_entity_poly.entity_id
_entity_poly.type
_entity_poly.pdbx_seq_one_letter_code
_entity_poly.pdbx_strand_id
1 'polypeptide(L)' 'IIGGNLGDLRDILKKGATFNRETPGVPIAYTTNFLKDNELAVIKNNSEYIETTSKAYTDGKINIDHSG' A
#
# COMPACT_ATOMS: atom_id res chain seq x y z
N ILE A 1 -4.71 14.02 7.60
CA ILE A 1 -5.01 12.57 7.71
C ILE A 1 -6.46 12.40 7.31
N ILE A 2 -6.76 11.54 6.34
CA ILE A 2 -8.14 11.26 5.92
C ILE A 2 -8.52 9.91 6.52
N GLY A 3 -9.55 9.89 7.37
CA GLY A 3 -10.21 8.66 7.78
C GLY A 3 -11.38 8.40 6.82
N GLY A 4 -11.57 7.16 6.40
CA GLY A 4 -12.59 6.80 5.40
C GLY A 4 -12.60 5.30 5.10
N ASN A 5 -13.40 4.91 4.12
CA ASN A 5 -13.50 3.54 3.64
C ASN A 5 -12.49 3.28 2.52
N LEU A 6 -12.19 2.01 2.25
CA LEU A 6 -11.28 1.61 1.17
C LEU A 6 -11.71 2.15 -0.21
N GLY A 7 -13.01 2.38 -0.41
CA GLY A 7 -13.55 3.00 -1.63
C GLY A 7 -13.06 4.43 -1.86
N ASP A 8 -12.94 5.22 -0.78
CA ASP A 8 -12.57 6.64 -0.84
C ASP A 8 -11.11 6.84 -1.26
N LEU A 9 -10.27 5.83 -1.03
CA LEU A 9 -8.87 5.83 -1.45
C LEU A 9 -8.73 6.01 -2.97
N ARG A 10 -9.64 5.43 -3.76
CA ARG A 10 -9.58 5.55 -5.24
C ARG A 10 -9.73 6.98 -5.71
N ASP A 11 -10.54 7.78 -5.01
CA ASP A 11 -10.78 9.17 -5.41
C ASP A 11 -9.65 10.09 -4.97
N ILE A 12 -9.00 9.79 -3.84
CA ILE A 12 -7.77 10.45 -3.41
C ILE A 12 -6.66 10.22 -4.44
N LEU A 13 -6.48 8.97 -4.91
CA LEU A 13 -5.45 8.64 -5.91
C LEU A 13 -5.70 9.34 -7.26
N LYS A 14 -6.96 9.49 -7.68
CA LYS A 14 -7.31 10.18 -8.93
C LYS A 14 -6.97 11.68 -8.90
N LYS A 15 -7.13 12.35 -7.75
CA LYS A 15 -6.98 13.81 -7.63
C LYS A 15 -5.58 14.31 -8.05
N GLY A 16 -4.53 13.53 -7.80
CA GLY A 16 -3.15 13.89 -8.14
C GLY A 16 -2.61 13.25 -9.43
N ALA A 17 -3.45 12.55 -10.20
CA ALA A 17 -2.99 11.73 -11.33
C ALA A 17 -2.51 12.54 -12.54
N THR A 18 -2.83 13.83 -12.61
CA THR A 18 -2.46 14.71 -13.72
C THR A 18 -1.92 16.03 -13.20
N PHE A 19 -0.74 16.41 -13.70
CA PHE A 19 -0.14 17.72 -13.43
C PHE A 19 -0.99 18.84 -14.02
N ASN A 20 -1.13 19.93 -13.28
CA ASN A 20 -1.73 21.18 -13.78
C ASN A 20 -0.94 22.38 -13.23
N ARG A 21 -1.16 23.55 -13.85
CA ARG A 21 -0.41 24.78 -13.54
C ARG A 21 -0.71 25.29 -12.14
N GLU A 22 -1.91 25.05 -11.64
CA GLU A 22 -2.40 25.46 -10.33
C GLU A 22 -1.81 24.60 -9.20
N THR A 23 -1.41 23.35 -9.51
CA THR A 23 -0.74 22.41 -8.60
C THR A 23 0.58 21.92 -9.20
N PRO A 24 1.63 22.76 -9.20
CA PRO A 24 2.90 22.46 -9.86
C PRO A 24 3.74 21.35 -9.19
N GLY A 25 3.25 20.77 -8.09
CA GLY A 25 3.94 19.74 -7.32
C GLY A 25 4.94 20.31 -6.32
N VAL A 26 5.37 19.45 -5.40
CA VAL A 26 6.45 19.72 -4.43
C VAL A 26 7.48 18.60 -4.55
N PRO A 27 8.77 18.83 -4.27
CA PRO A 27 9.77 17.76 -4.28
C PRO A 27 9.41 16.66 -3.27
N ILE A 28 9.27 15.41 -3.73
CA ILE A 28 8.93 14.24 -2.88
C ILE A 28 10.08 13.23 -2.74
N ALA A 29 11.09 13.32 -3.60
CA ALA A 29 12.24 12.42 -3.61
C ALA A 29 13.44 13.12 -4.27
N TYR A 30 14.63 12.67 -3.91
CA TYR A 30 15.89 13.06 -4.52
C TYR A 30 16.80 11.83 -4.66
N THR A 31 17.75 11.89 -5.58
CA THR A 31 18.80 10.88 -5.77
C THR A 31 20.16 11.51 -5.49
N THR A 32 21.14 10.72 -5.09
CA THR A 32 22.50 11.19 -4.80
C THR A 32 23.54 10.36 -5.53
N ASN A 33 24.62 11.01 -5.95
CA ASN A 33 25.77 10.35 -6.57
C ASN A 33 27.02 10.62 -5.73
N PHE A 34 27.97 9.68 -5.74
CA PHE A 34 29.26 9.85 -5.09
C PHE A 34 30.12 10.85 -5.86
N LEU A 35 30.73 11.84 -5.19
CA LEU A 35 31.60 12.81 -5.89
C LEU A 35 32.89 12.18 -6.46
N LYS A 36 33.29 11.00 -5.96
CA LYS A 36 34.54 10.31 -6.35
C LYS A 36 34.50 9.80 -7.79
N ASP A 37 33.38 9.22 -8.19
CA ASP A 37 33.20 8.45 -9.43
C ASP A 37 31.87 8.79 -10.12
N ASN A 38 31.05 9.67 -9.54
CA ASN A 38 29.70 10.03 -9.97
C ASN A 38 28.74 8.84 -10.05
N GLU A 39 29.03 7.72 -9.38
CA GLU A 39 28.13 6.57 -9.32
C GLU A 39 26.92 6.85 -8.40
N LEU A 40 25.78 6.23 -8.72
CA LEU A 40 24.54 6.37 -7.95
C LEU A 40 24.71 5.72 -6.57
N ALA A 41 24.47 6.49 -5.51
CA ALA A 41 24.49 5.98 -4.15
C ALA A 41 23.21 5.21 -3.84
N VAL A 42 23.36 4.01 -3.27
CA VAL A 42 22.23 3.12 -2.92
C VAL A 42 22.20 2.90 -1.41
N ILE A 43 21.05 3.19 -0.79
CA ILE A 43 20.81 2.90 0.63
C ILE A 43 20.33 1.44 0.74
N LYS A 44 21.08 0.62 1.49
CA LYS A 44 20.71 -0.77 1.79
C LYS A 44 20.12 -0.84 3.20
N ASN A 45 18.84 -1.15 3.31
CA ASN A 45 18.14 -1.31 4.58
C ASN A 45 17.85 -2.80 4.82
N ASN A 46 18.12 -3.31 6.03
CA ASN A 46 17.74 -4.64 6.48
C ASN A 46 17.09 -4.55 7.88
N SER A 47 16.01 -5.30 8.09
CA SER A 47 15.31 -5.35 9.37
C SER A 47 14.55 -6.66 9.51
N GLU A 48 14.49 -7.21 10.71
CA GLU A 48 13.71 -8.40 11.05
C GLU A 48 12.36 -7.97 11.65
N TYR A 49 11.28 -8.66 11.28
CA TYR A 49 9.95 -8.44 11.85
C TYR A 49 9.22 -9.77 12.01
N ILE A 50 8.28 -9.83 12.96
CA ILE A 50 7.40 -11.00 13.14
C ILE A 50 6.09 -10.72 12.41
N GLU A 51 5.81 -11.48 11.36
CA GLU A 51 4.54 -11.44 10.66
C GLU A 51 3.49 -12.26 11.41
N THR A 52 2.32 -11.68 11.70
CA THR A 52 1.19 -12.39 12.33
C THR A 52 0.09 -12.62 11.30
N THR A 53 -0.23 -13.89 11.02
CA THR A 53 -1.35 -14.29 10.15
C THR A 53 -2.42 -15.00 10.96
N SER A 54 -3.69 -14.70 10.72
CA SER A 54 -4.83 -15.38 11.34
C SER A 54 -5.72 -16.03 10.29
N LYS A 55 -6.37 -17.13 10.67
CA LYS A 55 -7.36 -17.83 9.84
C LYS A 55 -8.61 -18.09 10.68
N ALA A 56 -9.76 -17.65 10.18
CA ALA A 56 -11.05 -17.89 10.81
C ALA A 56 -11.80 -19.00 10.08
N TYR A 57 -12.42 -19.89 10.84
CA TYR A 57 -13.33 -20.92 10.32
C TYR A 57 -14.71 -20.66 10.92
N THR A 58 -15.73 -20.65 10.07
CA THR A 58 -17.12 -20.47 10.49
C THR A 58 -17.77 -21.85 10.69
N ASP A 59 -18.62 -21.96 11.71
CA ASP A 59 -19.38 -23.18 11.95
C ASP A 59 -20.33 -23.48 10.76
N GLY A 60 -20.53 -24.76 10.48
CA GLY A 60 -21.44 -25.26 9.45
C GLY A 60 -22.46 -26.25 10.02
N LYS A 61 -23.64 -26.33 9.40
CA LYS A 61 -24.68 -27.32 9.74
C LYS A 61 -25.15 -28.01 8.47
N ILE A 62 -25.40 -29.32 8.57
CA ILE A 62 -26.01 -30.13 7.53
C ILE A 62 -27.26 -30.77 8.15
N ASN A 63 -28.44 -30.45 7.61
CA ASN A 63 -29.70 -31.05 8.03
C ASN A 63 -30.15 -32.02 6.93
N ILE A 64 -30.34 -33.29 7.29
CA ILE A 64 -30.83 -34.33 6.39
C ILE A 64 -32.17 -34.82 6.93
N ASP A 65 -33.19 -34.82 6.09
CA ASP A 65 -34.53 -35.33 6.38
C ASP A 65 -34.93 -36.34 5.31
N HIS A 66 -35.42 -37.50 5.73
CA HIS A 66 -35.85 -38.60 4.88
C HIS A 66 -37.20 -39.14 5.36
N SER A 67 -38.23 -39.04 4.50
CA SER A 67 -39.62 -39.39 4.80
C SER A 67 -40.16 -40.52 3.90
N GLY A 68 -39.32 -41.52 3.62
CA GLY A 68 -39.67 -42.72 2.83
C GLY A 68 -40.60 -43.68 3.56
#